data_AF-A0A524QN86-F1
#
_entry.id   AF-A0A524QN86-F1
#
_cell.length_a   1.000
_cell.length_b   1.000
_cell.length_c   1.000
_cell.angle_alpha   90.00
_cell.angle_beta   90.00
_cell.angle_gamma   90.00
#
_symmetry.space_group_name_H-M   'P 1'
#
loop_
_entity.id
_entity.type
_entity.pdbx_description
1 polymer ?
#
loop_
_entity_poly.entity_id
_entity_poly.type
_entity_poly.pdbx_seq_one_letter_code
_entity_poly.pdbx_strand_id
1 'polypeptide(L)' 'MRGPVLTDSERVTSAWKTIKEYAEQRIERLREKNDRPLDEVKTAHLRGQIEELRNLAALDKPAPQTEADDESA' A
#
# COMPACT_ATOMS: atom_id res chain seq x y z
N MET A 1 2.65 -4.99 14.30
CA MET A 1 3.42 -6.15 13.76
C MET A 1 3.93 -5.73 12.40
N ARG A 2 5.23 -5.84 12.12
CA ARG A 2 5.77 -5.55 10.78
C ARG A 2 5.44 -6.73 9.88
N GLY A 3 4.69 -6.48 8.80
CA GLY A 3 4.34 -7.50 7.81
C GLY A 3 5.58 -8.03 7.09
N PRO A 4 5.44 -9.12 6.30
CA PRO A 4 6.55 -9.65 5.51
C PRO A 4 7.10 -8.57 4.55
N VAL A 5 8.37 -8.67 4.18
CA VAL A 5 8.99 -7.84 3.15
C VAL A 5 9.58 -8.78 2.12
N LEU A 6 9.33 -8.50 0.83
CA LEU A 6 9.88 -9.31 -0.26
C LEU A 6 11.40 -9.22 -0.28
N THR A 7 12.04 -10.30 -0.70
CA THR A 7 13.45 -10.32 -1.08
C THR A 7 13.64 -9.68 -2.46
N ASP A 8 14.89 -9.35 -2.82
CA ASP A 8 15.19 -8.78 -4.14
C ASP A 8 14.81 -9.70 -5.30
N SER A 9 15.02 -11.02 -5.13
CA SER A 9 14.65 -12.01 -6.14
C SER A 9 13.13 -12.11 -6.32
N GLU A 10 12.34 -11.99 -5.26
CA GLU A 10 10.88 -12.00 -5.33
C GLU A 10 10.33 -10.73 -6.00
N ARG A 11 10.92 -9.55 -5.69
CA ARG A 11 10.53 -8.25 -6.26
C ARG A 11 10.65 -8.17 -7.78
N VAL A 12 11.63 -8.86 -8.36
CA VAL A 12 11.90 -8.77 -9.81
C VAL A 12 11.05 -9.74 -10.63
N THR A 13 10.36 -10.68 -9.99
CA THR A 13 9.51 -11.66 -10.67
C THR A 13 8.40 -10.99 -11.47
N SER A 14 8.05 -11.57 -12.62
CA SER A 14 6.91 -11.12 -13.41
C SER A 14 5.60 -11.22 -12.63
N ALA A 15 5.44 -12.28 -11.84
CA ALA A 15 4.27 -12.49 -10.99
C ALA A 15 4.06 -11.33 -10.00
N TRP A 16 5.11 -10.90 -9.28
CA TRP A 16 5.00 -9.78 -8.37
C TRP A 16 4.65 -8.47 -9.09
N LYS A 17 5.30 -8.19 -10.24
CA LYS A 17 5.00 -7.00 -11.03
C LYS A 17 3.53 -6.94 -11.45
N THR A 18 2.96 -8.05 -11.91
CA THR A 18 1.54 -8.15 -12.26
C THR A 18 0.62 -7.94 -11.06
N ILE A 19 0.94 -8.52 -9.90
CA ILE A 19 0.15 -8.34 -8.67
C ILE A 19 0.18 -6.87 -8.22
N LYS A 20 1.38 -6.27 -8.20
CA LYS A 20 1.57 -4.87 -7.83
C LYS A 20 0.79 -3.94 -8.76
N GLU A 21 0.91 -4.13 -10.08
CA GLU A 21 0.17 -3.35 -11.07
C GLU A 21 -1.34 -3.49 -10.86
N TYR A 22 -1.84 -4.72 -10.64
CA TYR A 22 -3.26 -4.95 -10.34
C TYR A 22 -3.71 -4.19 -9.07
N ALA A 23 -2.91 -4.23 -8.00
CA ALA A 23 -3.21 -3.54 -6.75
C ALA A 23 -3.25 -2.01 -6.94
N GLU A 24 -2.28 -1.44 -7.65
CA GLU A 24 -2.22 -0.01 -7.97
C GLU A 24 -3.42 0.44 -8.80
N GLN A 25 -3.78 -0.30 -9.86
CA GLN A 25 -4.98 -0.02 -10.66
C GLN A 25 -6.26 -0.15 -9.82
N ARG A 26 -6.31 -1.11 -8.88
CA ARG A 26 -7.48 -1.30 -8.02
C ARG A 26 -7.64 -0.16 -7.01
N ILE A 27 -6.52 0.34 -6.45
CA ILE A 27 -6.50 1.52 -5.59
C ILE A 27 -7.10 2.71 -6.33
N GLU A 28 -6.70 2.94 -7.57
CA GLU A 28 -7.19 4.09 -8.34
C GLU A 28 -8.71 4.00 -8.58
N ARG A 29 -9.20 2.83 -9.01
CA ARG A 29 -10.66 2.59 -9.13
C ARG A 29 -11.42 2.75 -7.82
N LEU A 30 -10.78 2.51 -6.66
CA LEU A 30 -11.42 2.70 -5.36
C LEU A 30 -11.41 4.18 -4.94
N ARG A 31 -10.36 4.93 -5.28
CA ARG A 31 -10.30 6.39 -5.08
C ARG A 31 -11.39 7.09 -5.88
N GLU A 32 -11.50 6.80 -7.18
CA GLU A 32 -12.56 7.33 -8.04
C GLU A 32 -13.98 7.07 -7.49
N LYS A 33 -14.19 5.95 -6.80
CA LYS A 33 -15.46 5.63 -6.12
C LYS A 33 -15.62 6.40 -4.83
N ASN A 34 -14.56 6.51 -4.04
CA ASN A 34 -14.55 7.20 -2.75
C ASN A 34 -14.70 8.72 -2.90
N ASP A 35 -14.31 9.30 -4.03
CA ASP A 35 -14.43 10.73 -4.32
C ASP A 35 -15.87 11.16 -4.63
N ARG A 36 -16.81 10.20 -4.70
CA ARG A 36 -18.24 10.46 -4.86
C ARG A 36 -18.92 10.67 -3.50
N PRO A 37 -20.07 11.36 -3.46
CA PRO A 37 -20.88 11.43 -2.24
C PRO A 37 -21.33 10.02 -1.82
N LEU A 38 -20.85 9.58 -0.66
CA LEU A 38 -21.19 8.30 -0.03
C LEU A 38 -21.51 8.53 1.44
N ASP A 39 -22.25 7.60 2.04
CA ASP A 39 -22.39 7.57 3.48
C ASP A 39 -21.05 7.20 4.17
N GLU A 40 -20.99 7.46 5.47
CA GLU A 40 -19.78 7.29 6.28
C GLU A 40 -19.30 5.82 6.30
N VAL A 41 -20.23 4.86 6.33
CA VAL A 41 -19.90 3.43 6.39
C VAL A 41 -19.28 2.97 5.08
N LYS A 42 -19.86 3.36 3.93
CA LYS A 42 -19.30 3.06 2.61
C LYS A 42 -17.94 3.71 2.41
N THR A 43 -17.79 4.96 2.85
CA THR A 43 -16.51 5.68 2.81
C THR A 43 -15.45 4.95 3.63
N ALA A 44 -15.78 4.56 4.87
CA ALA A 44 -14.87 3.81 5.73
C ALA A 44 -14.46 2.46 5.10
N HIS A 45 -15.40 1.75 4.49
CA HIS A 45 -15.12 0.48 3.83
C HIS A 45 -14.16 0.65 2.62
N LEU A 46 -14.41 1.63 1.76
CA LEU A 46 -13.53 1.91 0.62
C LEU A 46 -12.13 2.32 1.08
N ARG A 47 -12.02 3.15 2.12
CA ARG A 47 -10.74 3.54 2.70
C ARG A 47 -9.98 2.34 3.29
N GLY A 48 -10.66 1.44 3.98
CA GLY A 48 -10.06 0.21 4.49
C GLY A 48 -9.54 -0.71 3.37
N GLN A 49 -10.31 -0.85 2.28
CA GLN A 49 -9.84 -1.60 1.10
C GLN A 49 -8.62 -0.95 0.44
N ILE A 50 -8.60 0.38 0.34
CA ILE A 50 -7.45 1.12 -0.20
C ILE A 50 -6.22 0.92 0.68
N GLU A 51 -6.38 0.96 2.00
CA GLU A 51 -5.29 0.77 2.95
C GLU A 51 -4.69 -0.64 2.87
N GLU A 52 -5.53 -1.68 2.79
CA GLU A 52 -5.07 -3.06 2.59
C GLU A 52 -4.21 -3.18 1.32
N LEU A 53 -4.70 -2.66 0.19
CA LEU A 53 -3.98 -2.76 -1.08
C LEU A 53 -2.68 -1.96 -1.07
N ARG A 54 -2.63 -0.86 -0.32
CA ARG A 54 -1.38 -0.11 -0.10
C ARG A 54 -0.39 -0.91 0.73
N ASN A 55 -0.86 -1.61 1.75
CA ASN A 55 -0.01 -2.50 2.57
C ASN A 55 0.52 -3.67 1.74
N LEU A 56 -0.31 -4.24 0.85
CA LEU A 56 0.13 -5.22 -0.14
C LEU A 56 1.20 -4.62 -1.07
N ALA A 57 0.94 -3.48 -1.70
CA ALA A 57 1.91 -2.87 -2.61
C ALA A 57 3.22 -2.46 -1.91
N ALA A 58 3.18 -2.16 -0.61
CA ALA A 58 4.34 -1.79 0.19
C ALA A 58 5.26 -2.97 0.56
N LEU A 59 4.88 -4.22 0.30
CA LEU A 59 5.75 -5.38 0.55
C LEU A 59 7.07 -5.32 -0.24
N ASP A 60 7.14 -4.51 -1.29
CA ASP A 60 8.35 -4.30 -2.09
C ASP A 60 9.26 -3.19 -1.57
N LYS A 61 8.79 -2.35 -0.63
CA LYS A 61 9.60 -1.27 -0.09
C LYS A 61 10.49 -1.83 1.01
N PRO A 62 11.81 -1.58 0.96
CA PRO A 62 12.61 -1.74 2.16
C PRO A 62 12.02 -0.81 3.22
N ALA A 63 11.96 -1.26 4.48
CA ALA A 63 11.39 -0.40 5.51
C ALA A 63 12.13 0.94 5.55
N PRO A 64 11.42 2.04 5.86
CA PRO A 64 12.07 3.32 6.06
C PRO A 64 13.18 3.12 7.09
N GLN A 65 14.42 3.44 6.70
CA GLN A 65 15.47 3.70 7.66
C GLN A 65 14.95 4.87 8.48
N THR A 66 14.60 4.62 9.74
CA THR A 66 14.31 5.69 10.68
C THR A 66 15.64 6.38 10.87
N GLU A 67 15.88 7.47 10.14
CA GLU A 67 16.86 8.47 10.54
C GLU A 67 16.38 8.95 11.91
N ALA A 68 16.98 8.41 12.96
CA ALA A 68 16.82 8.93 14.30
C ALA A 68 17.39 10.34 14.23
N ASP A 69 16.52 11.35 14.37
CA ASP A 69 16.95 12.72 14.59
C ASP A 69 17.94 12.72 15.76
N ASP A 70 19.21 12.96 15.42
CA ASP A 70 20.32 13.14 16.36
C ASP A 70 20.04 14.44 17.11
N GLU A 71 19.45 14.29 18.30
CA GLU A 71 19.23 15.34 19.29
C GLU A 71 20.58 15.91 19.74
N SER A 72 21.11 16.87 18.98
CA SER A 72 22.24 17.68 19.42
C SER A 72 21.73 18.80 20.33
N ALA A 73 21.86 18.53 21.64
CA ALA A 73 21.73 19.47 22.74
C ALA A 73 22.81 20.58 22.74
#